data_AF-A0A316NR92-F1
#
_entry.id   AF-A0A316NR92-F1
#
_cell.length_a   1.000
_cell.length_b   1.000
_cell.length_c   1.000
_cell.angle_alpha   90.00
_cell.angle_beta   90.00
_cell.angle_gamma   90.00
#
_symmetry.space_group_name_H-M   'P 1'
#
loop_
_entity.id
_entity.type
_entity.pdbx_description
1 polymer ?
#
loop_
_entity_poly.entity_id
_entity_poly.type
_entity_poly.pdbx_seq_one_letter_code
_entity_poly.pdbx_strand_id
1 'polypeptide(L)'
;MDEMYLIPMQQQMCAARQELRECNAYSGRFGLALLGKNARSLHIGNAEQEELLYLLQSRTREQRRQLLRGAALGLCGELETGDAWSRGYVAAFAESLLPRLDAALSAGDVSNIFIAASG
;
A
#
# COMPACT_ATOMS: atom_id res chain seq x y z
N MET A 1 -8.42 43.42 2.94
CA MET A 1 -8.43 42.22 2.07
C MET A 1 -7.05 41.60 2.16
N ASP A 2 -6.97 40.27 2.02
CA ASP A 2 -5.82 39.38 2.24
C ASP A 2 -5.62 38.82 3.67
N GLU A 3 -6.67 38.16 4.17
CA GLU A 3 -6.48 36.99 5.05
C GLU A 3 -6.01 35.82 4.18
N MET A 4 -4.71 35.82 3.88
CA MET A 4 -4.04 34.74 3.16
C MET A 4 -4.00 33.52 4.10
N TYR A 5 -4.87 32.53 3.83
CA TYR A 5 -5.09 31.30 4.58
C TYR A 5 -3.79 30.63 5.09
N LEU A 6 -3.35 30.97 6.30
CA LEU A 6 -2.42 30.13 7.05
C LEU A 6 -3.24 28.98 7.63
N ILE A 7 -3.29 27.85 6.93
CA ILE A 7 -3.73 26.59 7.54
C ILE A 7 -2.83 26.38 8.77
N PRO A 8 -3.37 26.35 10.00
CA PRO A 8 -2.55 26.17 11.19
C PRO A 8 -1.69 24.91 11.05
N MET A 9 -0.42 24.97 11.42
CA MET A 9 0.52 23.83 11.35
C MET A 9 -0.07 22.53 11.91
N GLN A 10 -0.94 22.63 12.94
CA GLN A 10 -1.69 21.50 13.48
C GLN A 10 -2.63 20.83 12.47
N GLN A 11 -3.36 21.60 11.66
CA GLN A 11 -4.24 21.06 10.61
C GLN A 11 -3.41 20.38 9.50
N GLN A 12 -2.26 20.96 9.12
CA GLN A 12 -1.36 20.32 8.15
C GLN A 12 -0.80 18.99 8.67
N MET A 13 -0.39 18.93 9.94
CA MET A 13 0.07 17.67 10.56
C MET A 13 -1.05 16.62 10.66
N CYS A 14 -2.29 17.04 10.98
CA CYS A 14 -3.42 16.12 11.03
C CYS A 14 -3.73 15.53 9.64
N ALA A 15 -3.75 16.35 8.59
CA ALA A 15 -3.93 15.88 7.23
C ALA A 15 -2.83 14.89 6.80
N ALA A 16 -1.55 15.24 7.04
CA ALA A 16 -0.42 14.36 6.70
C ALA A 16 -0.47 13.02 7.45
N ARG A 17 -0.90 13.02 8.73
CA ARG A 17 -1.08 11.78 9.51
C ARG A 17 -2.20 10.92 8.96
N GLN A 18 -3.29 11.54 8.51
CA GLN A 18 -4.40 10.81 7.91
C GLN A 18 -3.99 10.18 6.58
N GLU A 19 -3.35 10.94 5.70
CA GLU A 19 -2.80 10.42 4.43
C GLU A 19 -1.83 9.27 4.67
N LEU A 20 -0.94 9.38 5.67
CA LEU A 20 -0.01 8.32 6.03
C LEU A 20 -0.75 7.06 6.53
N ARG A 21 -1.79 7.22 7.36
CA ARG A 21 -2.61 6.09 7.82
C ARG A 21 -3.32 5.38 6.67
N GLU A 22 -3.89 6.13 5.74
CA GLU A 22 -4.55 5.60 4.56
C GLU A 22 -3.54 4.86 3.66
N CYS A 23 -2.38 5.47 3.41
CA CYS A 23 -1.27 4.85 2.67
C CYS A 23 -0.83 3.53 3.31
N ASN A 24 -0.62 3.52 4.64
CA ASN A 24 -0.25 2.31 5.38
C ASN A 24 -1.34 1.25 5.27
N ALA A 25 -2.61 1.61 5.50
CA ALA A 25 -3.73 0.68 5.35
C ALA A 25 -3.75 0.06 3.95
N TYR A 26 -3.69 0.86 2.88
CA TYR A 26 -3.65 0.32 1.53
C TYR A 26 -2.42 -0.56 1.30
N SER A 27 -1.24 -0.17 1.80
CA SER A 27 -0.04 -0.98 1.67
C SER A 27 -0.20 -2.36 2.33
N GLY A 28 -0.69 -2.44 3.57
CA GLY A 28 -0.93 -3.71 4.27
C GLY A 28 -1.95 -4.59 3.52
N ARG A 29 -3.02 -3.98 3.01
CA ARG A 29 -4.02 -4.68 2.19
C ARG A 29 -3.42 -5.24 0.89
N PHE A 30 -2.53 -4.49 0.24
CA PHE A 30 -1.77 -4.98 -0.92
C PHE A 30 -0.89 -6.17 -0.56
N GLY A 31 -0.23 -6.13 0.60
CA GLY A 31 0.56 -7.26 1.11
C GLY A 31 -0.29 -8.53 1.25
N LEU A 32 -1.48 -8.41 1.84
CA LEU A 32 -2.39 -9.55 2.00
C LEU A 32 -2.94 -10.06 0.68
N ALA A 33 -3.32 -9.17 -0.23
CA ALA A 33 -3.80 -9.53 -1.57
C ALA A 33 -2.71 -10.26 -2.39
N LEU A 34 -1.44 -9.88 -2.25
CA LEU A 34 -0.31 -10.58 -2.88
C LEU A 34 -0.14 -12.01 -2.35
N LEU A 35 -0.48 -12.25 -1.09
CA LEU A 35 -0.46 -13.58 -0.48
C LEU A 35 -1.77 -14.37 -0.71
N GLY A 36 -2.76 -13.79 -1.39
CA GLY A 36 -4.09 -14.38 -1.53
C GLY A 36 -4.86 -14.49 -0.21
N LYS A 37 -4.48 -13.68 0.79
CA LYS A 37 -5.13 -13.58 2.10
C LYS A 37 -6.21 -12.48 2.07
N ASN A 38 -7.14 -12.53 3.02
CA ASN A 38 -8.23 -11.56 3.14
C ASN A 38 -7.70 -10.13 3.34
N ALA A 39 -7.83 -9.29 2.32
CA ALA A 39 -7.32 -7.92 2.34
C ALA A 39 -8.24 -6.95 3.09
N ARG A 40 -9.34 -7.41 3.67
CA ARG A 40 -10.10 -6.65 4.69
C ARG A 40 -9.42 -6.70 6.05
N SER A 41 -8.54 -7.69 6.30
CA SER A 41 -7.66 -7.68 7.45
C SER A 41 -6.72 -6.48 7.32
N LEU A 42 -6.68 -5.60 8.32
CA LEU A 42 -5.73 -4.48 8.36
C LEU A 42 -4.39 -4.89 8.99
N HIS A 43 -4.22 -6.18 9.27
CA HIS A 43 -3.06 -6.70 9.98
C HIS A 43 -2.17 -7.53 9.06
N ILE A 44 -0.88 -7.17 9.03
CA ILE A 44 0.18 -7.94 8.42
C ILE A 44 1.25 -8.19 9.48
N GLY A 45 1.49 -9.45 9.81
CA GLY A 45 2.46 -9.84 10.83
C GLY A 45 3.82 -10.15 10.22
N ASN A 46 4.79 -10.47 11.08
CA ASN A 46 6.15 -10.81 10.65
C ASN A 46 6.15 -12.04 9.71
N ALA A 47 5.27 -13.01 9.94
CA ALA A 47 5.15 -14.19 9.08
C ALA A 47 4.72 -13.82 7.65
N GLU A 48 3.70 -12.96 7.50
CA GLU A 48 3.29 -12.42 6.20
C GLU A 48 4.41 -11.61 5.53
N GLN A 49 5.17 -10.83 6.30
CA GLN A 49 6.29 -10.04 5.77
C GLN A 49 7.42 -10.93 5.25
N GLU A 50 7.78 -11.99 5.97
CA GLU A 50 8.76 -12.99 5.51
C GLU A 50 8.27 -13.72 4.26
N GLU A 51 7.00 -14.10 4.22
CA GLU A 51 6.39 -14.74 3.05
C GLU A 51 6.42 -13.81 1.82
N LEU A 52 6.11 -12.53 2.01
CA LEU A 52 6.18 -11.51 0.95
C LEU A 52 7.61 -11.29 0.46
N LEU A 53 8.58 -11.20 1.38
CA LEU A 53 9.98 -11.09 1.02
C LEU A 53 10.42 -12.27 0.15
N TYR A 54 10.08 -13.49 0.57
CA TYR A 54 10.41 -14.71 -0.18
C TYR A 54 9.74 -14.76 -1.56
N LEU A 55 8.45 -14.39 -1.63
CA LEU A 55 7.70 -14.33 -2.88
C LEU A 55 8.32 -13.33 -3.86
N LEU A 56 8.69 -12.13 -3.38
CA LEU A 56 9.07 -11.01 -4.24
C LEU A 56 10.56 -11.01 -4.60
N GLN A 57 11.46 -11.51 -3.74
CA GLN A 57 12.90 -11.52 -4.02
C GLN A 57 13.27 -12.33 -5.26
N SER A 58 12.52 -13.40 -5.53
CA SER A 58 12.76 -14.32 -6.65
C SER A 58 12.17 -13.83 -7.98
N ARG A 59 11.60 -12.62 -8.01
CA ARG A 59 10.81 -12.11 -9.13
C ARG A 59 11.48 -10.93 -9.79
N THR A 60 11.45 -10.92 -11.12
CA THR A 60 11.90 -9.75 -11.89
C THR A 60 11.02 -8.54 -11.58
N ARG A 61 11.52 -7.34 -11.89
CA ARG A 61 10.75 -6.10 -11.71
C ARG A 61 9.40 -6.15 -12.44
N GLU A 62 9.36 -6.71 -13.65
CA GLU A 62 8.12 -6.84 -14.41
C GLU A 62 7.16 -7.85 -13.79
N GLN A 63 7.66 -8.99 -13.31
CA GLN A 63 6.83 -9.96 -12.58
C GLN A 63 6.25 -9.34 -11.30
N ARG A 64 7.04 -8.54 -10.56
CA ARG A 64 6.56 -7.81 -9.38
C ARG A 64 5.48 -6.80 -9.74
N ARG A 65 5.65 -6.05 -10.85
CA ARG A 65 4.60 -5.16 -11.37
C ARG A 65 3.32 -5.92 -11.71
N GLN A 66 3.42 -7.06 -12.38
CA GLN A 66 2.26 -7.89 -12.71
C GLN A 66 1.54 -8.42 -11.46
N LEU A 67 2.30 -8.87 -10.45
CA LEU A 67 1.75 -9.29 -9.16
C LEU A 67 1.01 -8.14 -8.46
N LEU A 68 1.58 -6.93 -8.45
CA LEU A 68 0.93 -5.75 -7.86
C LEU A 68 -0.36 -5.39 -8.61
N ARG A 69 -0.38 -5.49 -9.94
CA ARG A 69 -1.60 -5.28 -10.73
C ARG A 69 -2.66 -6.33 -10.43
N GLY A 70 -2.25 -7.60 -10.29
CA GLY A 70 -3.15 -8.68 -9.87
C GLY A 70 -3.74 -8.42 -8.49
N ALA A 71 -2.91 -8.03 -7.53
CA ALA A 71 -3.33 -7.66 -6.18
C ALA A 71 -4.27 -6.44 -6.19
N ALA A 72 -4.01 -5.43 -7.02
CA ALA A 72 -4.89 -4.28 -7.20
C ALA A 72 -6.29 -4.67 -7.68
N LEU A 73 -6.37 -5.60 -8.65
CA LEU A 73 -7.65 -6.13 -9.14
C LEU A 73 -8.37 -6.93 -8.06
N GLY A 74 -7.66 -7.78 -7.32
CA GLY A 74 -8.21 -8.54 -6.19
C GLY A 74 -8.77 -7.61 -5.10
N LEU A 75 -8.01 -6.58 -4.73
CA LEU A 75 -8.44 -5.54 -3.80
C LEU A 75 -9.69 -4.82 -4.26
N CYS A 76 -9.77 -4.47 -5.55
CA CYS A 76 -10.94 -3.80 -6.09
C CYS A 76 -12.20 -4.67 -5.99
N GLY A 77 -12.06 -5.98 -6.13
CA GLY A 77 -13.13 -6.94 -5.91
C GLY A 77 -13.51 -7.10 -4.44
N GLU A 78 -12.53 -7.28 -3.55
CA GLU A 78 -12.76 -7.50 -2.13
C GLU A 78 -13.28 -6.28 -1.37
N LEU A 79 -12.86 -5.08 -1.75
CA LEU A 79 -13.31 -3.82 -1.12
C LEU A 79 -14.62 -3.29 -1.70
N GLU A 80 -15.23 -4.00 -2.66
CA GLU A 80 -16.46 -3.57 -3.36
C GLU A 80 -16.32 -2.16 -3.97
N THR A 81 -15.10 -1.74 -4.29
CA THR A 81 -14.81 -0.48 -4.99
C THR A 81 -15.22 -0.63 -6.46
N GLY A 82 -16.52 -0.48 -6.70
CA GLY A 82 -17.14 -0.61 -8.01
C GLY A 82 -16.93 0.60 -8.90
N ASP A 83 -16.65 1.77 -8.33
CA ASP A 83 -16.52 3.01 -9.08
C ASP A 83 -15.15 3.15 -9.77
N ALA A 84 -15.14 3.82 -10.91
CA ALA A 84 -13.96 3.97 -11.75
C ALA A 84 -12.84 4.79 -11.08
N TRP A 85 -13.20 5.70 -10.17
CA TRP A 85 -12.23 6.52 -9.45
C TRP A 85 -11.42 5.67 -8.48
N SER A 86 -12.10 4.90 -7.62
CA SER A 86 -11.46 4.03 -6.63
C SER A 86 -10.55 3.00 -7.31
N ARG A 87 -10.99 2.42 -8.44
CA ARG A 87 -10.15 1.50 -9.23
C ARG A 87 -8.91 2.20 -9.80
N GLY A 88 -9.07 3.41 -10.33
CA GLY A 88 -7.97 4.22 -10.82
C GLY A 88 -6.95 4.55 -9.73
N TYR A 89 -7.43 4.89 -8.53
CA TYR A 89 -6.59 5.15 -7.37
C TYR A 89 -5.78 3.91 -6.95
N VAL A 90 -6.45 2.76 -6.79
CA VAL A 90 -5.79 1.51 -6.37
C VAL A 90 -4.73 1.06 -7.42
N ALA A 91 -5.03 1.20 -8.70
CA ALA A 91 -4.07 0.90 -9.78
C ALA A 91 -2.86 1.85 -9.77
N ALA A 92 -3.08 3.16 -9.61
CA ALA A 92 -1.99 4.14 -9.51
C ALA A 92 -1.14 3.91 -8.25
N PHE A 93 -1.77 3.54 -7.14
CA PHE A 93 -1.07 3.19 -5.91
C PHE A 93 -0.17 1.97 -6.10
N ALA A 94 -0.65 0.93 -6.78
CA ALA A 94 0.13 -0.27 -7.11
C ALA A 94 1.42 0.07 -7.89
N GLU A 95 1.33 0.95 -8.89
CA GLU A 95 2.51 1.40 -9.65
C GLU A 95 3.46 2.24 -8.78
N SER A 96 2.94 3.03 -7.84
CA SER A 96 3.75 3.83 -6.90
C SER A 96 4.53 2.97 -5.90
N LEU A 97 4.04 1.76 -5.58
CA LEU A 97 4.70 0.82 -4.67
C LEU A 97 5.94 0.17 -5.29
N LEU A 98 5.98 0.00 -6.61
CA LEU A 98 7.05 -0.71 -7.30
C LEU A 98 8.48 -0.18 -6.99
N PRO A 99 8.78 1.12 -7.10
CA PRO A 99 10.11 1.63 -6.75
C PRO A 99 10.44 1.47 -5.25
N ARG A 100 9.44 1.53 -4.37
CA ARG A 100 9.64 1.33 -2.93
C ARG A 100 9.96 -0.13 -2.62
N LEU A 101 9.30 -1.06 -3.32
CA LEU A 101 9.59 -2.49 -3.26
C LEU A 101 10.98 -2.82 -3.78
N ASP A 102 11.42 -2.21 -4.88
CA ASP A 102 12.81 -2.38 -5.36
C ASP A 102 13.84 -2.01 -4.29
N ALA A 103 13.64 -0.88 -3.62
CA ALA A 103 14.54 -0.41 -2.56
C ALA A 103 14.50 -1.34 -1.34
N ALA A 104 13.31 -1.72 -0.89
CA ALA A 104 13.08 -2.62 0.23
C ALA A 104 13.71 -4.01 0.01
N LEU A 105 13.52 -4.59 -1.18
CA LEU A 105 14.11 -5.89 -1.54
C LEU A 105 15.63 -5.82 -1.64
N SER A 106 16.17 -4.70 -2.11
CA SER A 106 17.63 -4.47 -2.12
C SER A 106 18.20 -4.38 -0.70
N ALA A 107 17.41 -3.91 0.27
CA ALA A 107 17.74 -3.90 1.70
C ALA A 107 17.46 -5.24 2.40
N GLY A 108 16.80 -6.20 1.73
CA GLY A 108 16.39 -7.47 2.32
C GLY A 108 15.25 -7.36 3.33
N ASP A 109 14.49 -6.26 3.32
CA ASP A 109 13.44 -5.97 4.30
C ASP A 109 12.25 -5.25 3.66
N VAL A 110 11.06 -5.86 3.76
CA VAL A 110 9.79 -5.30 3.26
C VAL A 110 8.86 -4.80 4.37
N SER A 111 9.29 -4.84 5.63
CA SER A 111 8.47 -4.45 6.78
C SER A 111 8.04 -2.99 6.74
N ASN A 112 8.88 -2.12 6.17
CA ASN A 112 8.60 -0.69 5.98
C ASN A 112 7.71 -0.39 4.76
N ILE A 113 7.39 -1.40 3.95
CA ILE A 113 6.48 -1.24 2.79
C ILE A 113 5.09 -1.69 3.16
N PHE A 114 4.97 -2.86 3.77
CA PHE A 114 3.69 -3.43 4.14
C PHE A 114 3.47 -3.20 5.64
N ILE A 115 2.96 -2.01 5.95
CA ILE A 115 2.73 -1.55 7.32
C ILE A 115 1.25 -1.71 7.65
N ALA A 116 0.93 -2.48 8.68
CA ALA A 116 -0.41 -2.44 9.27
C ALA A 116 -0.62 -1.06 9.91
N ALA A 117 -1.75 -0.40 9.63
CA ALA A 117 -2.16 0.72 10.46
C ALA A 117 -2.41 0.16 11.87
N SER A 118 -1.51 0.42 12.82
CA SER A 118 -1.79 0.19 14.24
C SER A 118 -3.04 1.01 14.59
N GLY A 119 -4.09 0.30 15.02
CA GLY A 119 -5.33 0.91 15.51
C GLY A 119 -5.06 1.88 16.65
#